data_AF-A0A9P8ZT66-F1
#
_entry.id   AF-A0A9P8ZT66-F1
#
_cell.length_a   1.000
_cell.length_b   1.000
_cell.length_c   1.000
_cell.angle_alpha   90.00
_cell.angle_beta   90.00
_cell.angle_gamma   90.00
#
_symmetry.space_group_name_H-M   'P 1'
#
loop_
_entity.id
_entity.type
_entity.pdbx_description
1 polymer ?
#
loop_
_entity_poly.entity_id
_entity_poly.type
_entity_poly.pdbx_seq_one_letter_code
_entity_poly.pdbx_strand_id
1 'polypeptide(L)'
;MTHGFMGLVAAMHCALAEWNDMTTIDFHRYEALKHINERLNLEGRDNATVSDGVIVSVSLLVHVEAFIGSLPAARAHLMGLKKMIEMRGGLLDGFRHSTLLQRALAWADFAYATASQSALSFPFIPTLASALDIQDRFLSRSMMLNTSSLGRCHNRLTIRDRETIELFEIIYSTTQAVNTFEFEKLESLRAERGQMSDSVYFVEYRLCHLEEMCQMRGRRLLSMPRDNTTTAP
;
A
#
# COMPACT_ATOMS: atom_id res chain seq x y z
N MET A 1 -6.46 -19.36 -6.27
CA MET A 1 -5.54 -18.77 -5.28
C MET A 1 -4.09 -19.14 -5.55
N THR A 2 -3.70 -20.43 -5.53
CA THR A 2 -2.31 -20.88 -5.70
C THR A 2 -1.61 -20.30 -6.93
N HIS A 3 -2.24 -20.38 -8.11
CA HIS A 3 -1.67 -19.79 -9.33
C HIS A 3 -1.51 -18.27 -9.23
N GLY A 4 -2.46 -17.55 -8.64
CA GLY A 4 -2.33 -16.10 -8.43
C GLY A 4 -1.15 -15.75 -7.51
N PHE A 5 -0.92 -16.56 -6.47
CA PHE A 5 0.21 -16.36 -5.56
C PHE A 5 1.56 -16.65 -6.24
N MET A 6 1.66 -17.76 -6.99
CA MET A 6 2.88 -18.09 -7.74
C MET A 6 3.18 -17.03 -8.81
N GLY A 7 2.15 -16.54 -9.51
CA GLY A 7 2.29 -15.43 -10.46
C GLY A 7 2.79 -14.15 -9.80
N LEU A 8 2.32 -13.83 -8.60
CA LEU A 8 2.78 -12.68 -7.83
C LEU A 8 4.25 -12.82 -7.44
N VAL A 9 4.65 -13.96 -6.87
CA VAL A 9 6.05 -14.21 -6.49
C VAL A 9 6.97 -14.10 -7.70
N ALA A 10 6.57 -14.67 -8.84
CA ALA A 10 7.31 -14.55 -10.09
C ALA A 10 7.40 -13.08 -10.56
N ALA A 11 6.31 -12.32 -10.51
CA ALA A 11 6.30 -10.91 -10.89
C ALA A 11 7.22 -10.04 -10.02
N MET A 12 7.18 -10.25 -8.69
CA MET A 12 8.07 -9.55 -7.76
C MET A 12 9.53 -9.91 -8.01
N HIS A 13 9.83 -11.19 -8.23
CA HIS A 13 11.19 -11.63 -8.54
C HIS A 13 11.71 -11.01 -9.84
N CYS A 14 10.92 -11.05 -10.92
CA CYS A 14 11.30 -10.43 -12.20
C CYS A 14 11.49 -8.92 -12.07
N ALA A 15 10.62 -8.23 -11.32
CA ALA A 15 10.78 -6.80 -11.06
C ALA A 15 12.06 -6.47 -10.28
N LEU A 16 12.41 -7.26 -9.27
CA LEU A 16 13.63 -7.07 -8.47
C LEU A 16 14.91 -7.42 -9.25
N ALA A 17 14.85 -8.45 -10.10
CA ALA A 17 15.99 -8.91 -10.89
C ALA A 17 16.14 -8.17 -12.23
N GLU A 18 15.21 -7.25 -12.55
CA GLU A 18 15.10 -6.58 -13.86
C GLU A 18 15.03 -7.57 -15.04
N TRP A 19 14.36 -8.70 -14.80
CA TRP A 19 14.18 -9.75 -15.81
C TRP A 19 12.93 -9.50 -16.64
N ASN A 20 13.08 -9.67 -17.96
CA ASN A 20 11.99 -9.50 -18.92
C ASN A 20 11.34 -10.83 -19.34
N ASP A 21 11.68 -11.95 -18.69
CA ASP A 21 11.03 -13.25 -18.94
C ASP A 21 9.68 -13.33 -18.22
N MET A 22 8.61 -13.23 -19.00
CA MET A 22 7.23 -13.26 -18.52
C MET A 22 6.60 -14.66 -18.56
N THR A 23 7.30 -15.69 -19.06
CA THR A 23 6.70 -17.02 -19.32
C THR A 23 6.02 -17.64 -18.09
N THR A 24 6.71 -17.60 -16.95
CA THR A 24 6.19 -18.14 -15.67
C THR A 24 5.03 -17.30 -15.15
N ILE A 25 5.11 -15.97 -15.29
CA ILE A 25 4.05 -15.05 -14.87
C ILE A 25 2.80 -15.29 -15.72
N ASP A 26 2.95 -15.38 -17.04
CA ASP A 26 1.86 -15.58 -17.99
C ASP A 26 1.13 -16.90 -17.75
N PHE A 27 1.88 -17.98 -17.53
CA PHE A 27 1.29 -19.28 -17.21
C PHE A 27 0.42 -19.22 -15.94
N HIS A 28 0.99 -18.71 -14.84
CA HIS A 28 0.27 -18.64 -13.57
C HIS A 28 -0.88 -17.64 -13.59
N ARG A 29 -0.71 -16.50 -14.28
CA ARG A 29 -1.77 -15.52 -14.50
C ARG A 29 -2.94 -16.12 -15.26
N TYR A 30 -2.68 -16.83 -16.35
CA TYR A 30 -3.71 -17.46 -17.16
C TYR A 30 -4.51 -18.50 -16.37
N GLU A 31 -3.84 -19.40 -15.66
CA GLU A 31 -4.51 -20.42 -14.83
C GLU A 31 -5.30 -19.78 -13.66
N ALA A 32 -4.78 -18.70 -13.06
CA ALA A 32 -5.52 -17.97 -12.03
C ALA A 32 -6.83 -17.37 -12.59
N LEU A 33 -6.78 -16.73 -13.75
CA LEU A 33 -7.96 -16.16 -14.43
C LEU A 33 -8.98 -17.23 -14.78
N LYS A 34 -8.53 -18.36 -15.34
CA LYS A 34 -9.38 -19.49 -15.68
C LYS A 34 -10.16 -19.98 -14.46
N HIS A 35 -9.49 -20.23 -13.34
CA HIS A 35 -10.15 -20.69 -12.11
C HIS A 35 -11.07 -19.64 -11.48
N ILE A 36 -10.70 -18.35 -11.52
CA ILE A 36 -11.59 -17.28 -11.07
C ILE A 36 -12.88 -17.29 -11.89
N ASN A 37 -12.79 -17.37 -13.22
CA ASN A 37 -13.96 -17.39 -14.10
C ASN A 37 -14.83 -18.63 -13.88
N GLU A 38 -14.23 -19.81 -13.70
CA GLU A 38 -14.93 -21.03 -13.34
C GLU A 38 -15.73 -20.86 -12.03
N ARG A 39 -15.11 -20.28 -10.99
CA ARG A 39 -15.77 -20.06 -9.70
C ARG A 39 -16.82 -18.96 -9.75
N LEU A 40 -16.60 -17.87 -10.48
CA LEU A 40 -17.60 -16.80 -10.62
C LEU A 40 -18.86 -17.27 -11.37
N ASN A 41 -18.74 -18.26 -12.26
CA ASN A 41 -19.92 -18.89 -12.87
C ASN A 41 -20.78 -19.68 -11.86
N LEU A 42 -20.20 -20.10 -10.73
CA LEU A 42 -20.87 -20.85 -9.67
C LEU A 42 -21.32 -19.94 -8.51
N GLU A 43 -20.47 -19.00 -8.09
CA GLU A 43 -20.65 -18.16 -6.90
C GLU A 43 -21.10 -16.73 -7.22
N GLY A 44 -21.05 -16.31 -8.47
CA GLY A 44 -21.36 -14.93 -8.90
C GLY A 44 -22.76 -14.76 -9.49
N ARG A 45 -23.61 -15.80 -9.44
CA ARG A 45 -24.98 -15.79 -9.97
C ARG A 45 -26.01 -15.87 -8.83
N ASP A 46 -27.21 -15.34 -9.07
CA ASP A 46 -28.39 -15.50 -8.21
C ASP A 46 -28.19 -15.17 -6.72
N ASN A 47 -27.51 -14.06 -6.41
CA ASN A 47 -27.17 -13.61 -5.05
C ASN A 47 -26.24 -14.54 -4.25
N ALA A 48 -25.60 -15.53 -4.90
CA ALA A 48 -24.56 -16.31 -4.25
C ALA A 48 -23.41 -15.40 -3.81
N THR A 49 -22.86 -15.68 -2.63
CA THR A 49 -21.77 -14.89 -2.06
C THR A 49 -20.45 -15.35 -2.67
N VAL A 50 -19.69 -14.40 -3.24
CA VAL A 50 -18.33 -14.68 -3.72
C VAL A 50 -17.44 -15.04 -2.53
N SER A 51 -16.77 -16.19 -2.63
CA SER A 51 -15.92 -16.73 -1.58
C SER A 51 -14.66 -15.91 -1.37
N ASP A 52 -14.13 -15.93 -0.14
CA ASP A 52 -12.86 -15.27 0.22
C ASP A 52 -11.72 -15.70 -0.71
N GLY A 53 -11.72 -16.97 -1.15
CA GLY A 53 -10.71 -17.50 -2.06
C GLY A 53 -10.73 -16.86 -3.44
N VAL A 54 -11.90 -16.55 -4.00
CA VAL A 54 -12.02 -15.83 -5.27
C VAL A 54 -11.59 -14.38 -5.11
N ILE A 55 -12.06 -13.71 -4.05
CA ILE A 55 -11.75 -12.30 -3.76
C ILE A 55 -10.22 -12.12 -3.61
N VAL A 56 -9.55 -12.97 -2.84
CA VAL A 56 -8.08 -12.96 -2.71
C VAL A 56 -7.39 -13.28 -4.05
N SER A 57 -7.94 -14.19 -4.85
CA SER A 57 -7.35 -14.50 -6.15
C SER A 57 -7.39 -13.30 -7.10
N VAL A 58 -8.46 -12.50 -7.07
CA VAL A 58 -8.55 -11.25 -7.83
C VAL A 58 -7.59 -10.19 -7.26
N SER A 59 -7.46 -10.07 -5.93
CA SER A 59 -6.51 -9.13 -5.33
C SER A 59 -5.05 -9.45 -5.70
N LEU A 60 -4.70 -10.73 -5.78
CA LEU A 60 -3.38 -11.17 -6.27
C LEU A 60 -3.15 -10.79 -7.74
N LEU A 61 -4.18 -10.84 -8.60
CA LEU A 61 -4.05 -10.38 -9.99
C LEU A 61 -3.85 -8.86 -10.10
N VAL A 62 -4.45 -8.06 -9.22
CA VAL A 62 -4.16 -6.61 -9.17
C VAL A 62 -2.66 -6.39 -8.93
N HIS A 63 -2.07 -7.11 -7.98
CA HIS A 63 -0.64 -7.03 -7.71
C HIS A 63 0.21 -7.45 -8.92
N VAL A 64 -0.09 -8.62 -9.50
CA VAL A 64 0.66 -9.13 -10.65
C VAL A 64 0.70 -8.09 -11.76
N GLU A 65 -0.47 -7.57 -12.15
CA GLU A 65 -0.57 -6.58 -13.22
C GLU A 65 0.13 -5.26 -12.87
N ALA A 66 0.08 -4.83 -11.60
CA ALA A 66 0.79 -3.64 -11.14
C ALA A 66 2.32 -3.82 -11.23
N PHE A 67 2.86 -4.96 -10.80
CA PHE A 67 4.31 -5.24 -10.83
C PHE A 67 4.87 -5.35 -12.24
N ILE A 68 4.11 -5.88 -13.20
CA ILE A 68 4.55 -5.97 -14.60
C ILE A 68 4.22 -4.70 -15.41
N GLY A 69 3.69 -3.65 -14.77
CA GLY A 69 3.38 -2.36 -15.41
C GLY A 69 2.11 -2.34 -16.28
N SER A 70 1.26 -3.36 -16.20
CA SER A 70 0.01 -3.49 -16.95
C SER A 70 -1.15 -2.76 -16.22
N LEU A 71 -1.06 -1.43 -16.15
CA LEU A 71 -1.99 -0.61 -15.39
C LEU A 71 -3.47 -0.74 -15.83
N PRO A 72 -3.82 -0.88 -17.13
CA PRO A 72 -5.22 -1.08 -17.53
C PRO A 72 -5.82 -2.38 -16.97
N ALA A 73 -5.04 -3.47 -16.97
CA ALA A 73 -5.50 -4.76 -16.44
C ALA A 73 -5.59 -4.71 -14.90
N ALA A 74 -4.59 -4.12 -14.24
CA ALA A 74 -4.62 -3.90 -12.79
C ALA A 74 -5.87 -3.13 -12.36
N ARG A 75 -6.21 -2.06 -13.10
CA ARG A 75 -7.43 -1.27 -12.88
C ARG A 75 -8.70 -2.10 -13.04
N ALA A 76 -8.79 -2.90 -14.11
CA ALA A 76 -9.95 -3.75 -14.35
C ALA A 76 -10.16 -4.75 -13.20
N HIS A 77 -9.09 -5.39 -12.74
CA HIS A 77 -9.14 -6.29 -11.58
C HIS A 77 -9.49 -5.55 -10.29
N LEU A 78 -8.94 -4.35 -10.04
CA LEU A 78 -9.25 -3.56 -8.85
C LEU A 78 -10.71 -3.12 -8.83
N MET A 79 -11.28 -2.72 -9.97
CA MET A 79 -12.71 -2.40 -10.08
C MET A 79 -13.59 -3.61 -9.78
N GLY A 80 -13.24 -4.78 -10.32
CA GLY A 80 -13.93 -6.04 -9.99
C GLY A 80 -13.81 -6.39 -8.50
N LEU A 81 -12.63 -6.23 -7.93
CA LEU A 81 -12.34 -6.47 -6.51
C LEU A 81 -13.20 -5.56 -5.62
N LYS A 82 -13.25 -4.26 -5.93
CA LYS A 82 -14.07 -3.29 -5.20
C LYS A 82 -15.53 -3.71 -5.19
N LYS A 83 -16.07 -4.14 -6.34
CA LYS A 83 -17.45 -4.63 -6.42
C LYS A 83 -17.67 -5.87 -5.55
N MET A 84 -16.74 -6.82 -5.55
CA MET A 84 -16.82 -8.02 -4.68
C MET A 84 -16.79 -7.66 -3.20
N ILE A 85 -15.95 -6.70 -2.81
CA ILE A 85 -15.87 -6.21 -1.42
C ILE A 85 -17.16 -5.51 -1.03
N GLU A 86 -17.72 -4.65 -1.88
CA GLU A 86 -19.00 -3.98 -1.64
C GLU A 86 -20.14 -5.00 -1.45
N MET A 87 -20.19 -6.06 -2.25
CA MET A 87 -21.19 -7.14 -2.09
C MET A 87 -21.05 -7.89 -0.76
N ARG A 88 -19.87 -7.85 -0.12
CA ARG A 88 -19.64 -8.43 1.21
C ARG A 88 -19.98 -7.49 2.36
N GLY A 89 -20.45 -6.27 2.07
CA GLY A 89 -20.71 -5.24 3.08
C GLY A 89 -19.55 -4.28 3.29
N GLY A 90 -18.59 -4.22 2.37
CA GLY A 90 -17.43 -3.34 2.45
C GLY A 90 -16.22 -3.97 3.14
N LEU A 91 -15.07 -3.27 3.07
CA LEU A 91 -13.80 -3.78 3.56
C LEU A 91 -13.75 -3.95 5.08
N LEU A 92 -14.34 -3.00 5.82
CA LEU A 92 -14.31 -2.99 7.28
C LEU A 92 -15.27 -4.02 7.87
N ASP A 93 -16.54 -3.96 7.48
CA ASP A 93 -17.58 -4.83 8.06
C ASP A 93 -17.60 -6.23 7.42
N GLY A 94 -17.45 -6.31 6.10
CA GLY A 94 -17.55 -7.57 5.35
C GLY A 94 -16.41 -8.56 5.56
N PHE A 95 -15.28 -8.09 6.09
CA PHE A 95 -14.08 -8.88 6.36
C PHE A 95 -13.58 -8.75 7.81
N ARG A 96 -14.43 -8.26 8.73
CA ARG A 96 -14.06 -8.08 10.15
C ARG A 96 -13.58 -9.37 10.84
N HIS A 97 -13.94 -10.53 10.30
CA HIS A 97 -13.53 -11.84 10.83
C HIS A 97 -12.06 -12.17 10.55
N SER A 98 -11.39 -11.44 9.65
CA SER A 98 -10.01 -11.74 9.25
C SER A 98 -9.22 -10.50 8.87
N THR A 99 -8.37 -10.05 9.79
CA THR A 99 -7.39 -8.98 9.53
C THR A 99 -6.40 -9.35 8.42
N LEU A 100 -6.13 -10.65 8.23
CA LEU A 100 -5.30 -11.13 7.12
C LEU A 100 -5.94 -10.84 5.76
N LEU A 101 -7.26 -11.06 5.63
CA LEU A 101 -7.99 -10.73 4.40
C LEU A 101 -8.04 -9.23 4.18
N GLN A 102 -8.40 -8.45 5.20
CA GLN A 102 -8.42 -6.99 5.10
C GLN A 102 -7.08 -6.44 4.61
N ARG A 103 -5.96 -6.97 5.14
CA ARG A 103 -4.61 -6.59 4.75
C ARG A 103 -4.28 -6.98 3.30
N ALA A 104 -4.59 -8.21 2.89
CA ALA A 104 -4.35 -8.66 1.52
C ALA A 104 -5.12 -7.83 0.48
N LEU A 105 -6.32 -7.35 0.84
CA LEU A 105 -7.13 -6.49 -0.02
C LEU A 105 -6.59 -5.06 -0.07
N ALA A 106 -6.16 -4.51 1.06
CA ALA A 106 -5.54 -3.19 1.10
C ALA A 106 -4.22 -3.14 0.32
N TRP A 107 -3.39 -4.18 0.42
CA TRP A 107 -2.14 -4.25 -0.34
C TRP A 107 -2.33 -4.27 -1.86
N ALA A 108 -3.43 -4.86 -2.35
CA ALA A 108 -3.75 -4.80 -3.77
C ALA A 108 -4.03 -3.36 -4.22
N ASP A 109 -4.72 -2.58 -3.39
CA ASP A 109 -4.98 -1.16 -3.64
C ASP A 109 -3.70 -0.33 -3.54
N PHE A 110 -2.82 -0.58 -2.56
CA PHE A 110 -1.51 0.05 -2.48
C PHE A 110 -0.67 -0.20 -3.74
N ALA A 111 -0.56 -1.45 -4.18
CA ALA A 111 0.23 -1.80 -5.35
C ALA A 111 -0.28 -1.08 -6.61
N TYR A 112 -1.59 -1.03 -6.81
CA TYR A 112 -2.17 -0.25 -7.91
C TYR A 112 -1.92 1.24 -7.75
N ALA A 113 -2.28 1.82 -6.60
CA ALA A 113 -2.18 3.24 -6.32
C ALA A 113 -0.75 3.78 -6.51
N THR A 114 0.25 3.05 -6.02
CA THR A 114 1.67 3.38 -6.23
C THR A 114 2.04 3.30 -7.72
N ALA A 115 1.68 2.21 -8.40
CA ALA A 115 2.04 2.02 -9.81
C ALA A 115 1.35 3.03 -10.75
N SER A 116 0.11 3.44 -10.45
CA SER A 116 -0.64 4.41 -11.24
C SER A 116 -0.56 5.85 -10.75
N GLN A 117 0.17 6.12 -9.66
CA GLN A 117 0.24 7.44 -9.00
C GLN A 117 -1.17 8.02 -8.71
N SER A 118 -2.05 7.17 -8.18
CA SER A 118 -3.42 7.54 -7.84
C SER A 118 -3.67 7.46 -6.34
N ALA A 119 -4.76 8.09 -5.88
CA ALA A 119 -5.22 7.91 -4.52
C ALA A 119 -5.70 6.46 -4.27
N LEU A 120 -5.71 6.07 -3.00
CA LEU A 120 -6.24 4.78 -2.55
C LEU A 120 -7.75 4.71 -2.79
N SER A 121 -8.22 3.54 -3.23
CA SER A 121 -9.64 3.25 -3.43
C SER A 121 -10.34 2.78 -2.16
N PHE A 122 -9.59 2.21 -1.22
CA PHE A 122 -10.09 1.62 0.02
C PHE A 122 -9.81 2.49 1.25
N PRO A 123 -10.70 2.45 2.26
CA PRO A 123 -10.54 3.25 3.46
C PRO A 123 -9.45 2.70 4.38
N PHE A 124 -9.01 3.54 5.31
CA PHE A 124 -8.18 3.12 6.45
C PHE A 124 -8.84 1.99 7.23
N ILE A 125 -8.04 1.00 7.66
CA ILE A 125 -8.46 -0.16 8.46
C ILE A 125 -7.94 0.03 9.89
N PRO A 126 -8.79 0.45 10.85
CA PRO A 126 -8.33 0.77 12.20
C PRO A 126 -7.70 -0.41 12.96
N THR A 127 -8.13 -1.63 12.66
CA THR A 127 -7.60 -2.86 13.29
C THR A 127 -6.17 -3.19 12.87
N LEU A 128 -5.66 -2.55 11.82
CA LEU A 128 -4.28 -2.70 11.34
C LEU A 128 -3.40 -1.50 11.71
N ALA A 129 -3.88 -0.59 12.56
CA ALA A 129 -3.20 0.65 12.92
C ALA A 129 -2.12 0.48 14.00
N SER A 130 -1.93 -0.73 14.53
CA SER A 130 -1.04 -1.01 15.66
C SER A 130 0.42 -1.07 15.22
N ALA A 131 1.03 0.10 15.02
CA ALA A 131 2.44 0.22 14.67
C ALA A 131 3.39 -0.06 15.86
N LEU A 132 4.64 -0.39 15.55
CA LEU A 132 5.75 -0.44 16.50
C LEU A 132 6.08 0.95 17.06
N ASP A 133 6.61 0.98 18.27
CA ASP A 133 7.07 2.21 18.91
C ASP A 133 8.26 2.83 18.14
N ILE A 134 8.34 4.15 18.16
CA ILE A 134 9.41 4.93 17.52
C ILE A 134 10.66 5.01 18.41
N GLN A 135 11.85 5.00 17.78
CA GLN A 135 13.13 5.06 18.50
C GLN A 135 13.68 6.49 18.72
N ASP A 136 12.94 7.54 18.35
CA ASP A 136 13.30 8.96 18.56
C ASP A 136 14.75 9.36 18.19
N ARG A 137 15.23 8.93 17.02
CA ARG A 137 16.56 9.32 16.52
C ARG A 137 16.55 10.74 15.95
N PHE A 138 15.39 11.16 15.44
CA PHE A 138 15.20 12.44 14.76
C PHE A 138 14.39 13.46 15.57
N LEU A 139 13.38 13.08 16.37
CA LEU A 139 12.48 14.08 16.99
C LEU A 139 13.19 14.87 18.09
N SER A 140 13.98 14.21 18.93
CA SER A 140 14.85 14.82 19.94
C SER A 140 15.84 15.84 19.33
N ARG A 141 16.42 15.53 18.16
CA ARG A 141 17.34 16.44 17.45
C ARG A 141 16.63 17.59 16.73
N SER A 142 15.44 17.34 16.19
CA SER A 142 14.61 18.35 15.52
C SER A 142 14.07 19.39 16.50
N MET A 143 13.64 18.96 17.70
CA MET A 143 13.22 19.87 18.77
C MET A 143 14.35 20.79 19.26
N MET A 144 15.58 20.29 19.35
CA MET A 144 16.75 21.11 19.73
C MET A 144 17.18 22.14 18.69
N LEU A 145 16.89 21.90 17.40
CA LEU A 145 17.20 22.86 16.32
C LEU A 145 16.18 24.00 16.26
N ASN A 146 14.92 23.76 16.60
CA ASN A 146 13.89 24.80 16.63
C ASN A 146 14.05 25.80 17.80
N THR A 147 14.86 25.49 18.82
CA THR A 147 15.21 26.43 19.90
C THR A 147 16.45 27.26 19.62
N SER A 148 17.18 26.97 18.53
CA SER A 148 18.53 27.48 18.30
C SER A 148 18.66 28.11 16.91
N SER A 149 18.48 29.43 16.85
CA SER A 149 18.93 30.38 15.83
C SER A 149 18.09 30.61 14.55
N LEU A 150 17.57 31.84 14.46
CA LEU A 150 17.62 32.66 13.24
C LEU A 150 19.07 32.65 12.72
N GLY A 151 19.36 31.96 11.62
CA GLY A 151 20.70 31.92 11.03
C GLY A 151 20.68 31.41 9.60
N ARG A 152 21.19 32.22 8.67
CA ARG A 152 21.12 32.04 7.22
C ARG A 152 21.84 30.79 6.71
N CYS A 153 21.24 30.25 5.64
CA CYS A 153 21.83 29.46 4.55
C CYS A 153 22.27 28.04 4.89
N HIS A 154 21.56 27.05 4.34
CA HIS A 154 22.08 26.02 3.42
C HIS A 154 20.86 25.37 2.74
N ASN A 155 21.00 24.96 1.47
CA ASN A 155 20.05 24.11 0.73
C ASN A 155 19.94 22.72 1.37
N ARG A 156 19.48 22.68 2.62
CA ARG A 156 19.40 21.49 3.45
C ARG A 156 17.95 21.03 3.38
N LEU A 157 17.74 19.79 2.95
CA LEU A 157 16.45 19.11 2.97
C LEU A 157 15.86 19.25 4.38
N THR A 158 14.97 20.24 4.55
CA THR A 158 14.29 20.48 5.82
C THR A 158 13.00 19.68 5.76
N ILE A 159 12.98 18.53 6.41
CA ILE A 159 11.73 17.81 6.66
C ILE A 159 10.95 18.65 7.66
N ARG A 160 9.98 19.42 7.16
CA ARG A 160 9.15 20.31 7.98
C ARG A 160 7.97 19.58 8.62
N ASP A 161 7.62 18.41 8.08
CA ASP A 161 6.46 17.67 8.50
C ASP A 161 6.83 16.67 9.59
N ARG A 162 6.26 16.86 10.79
CA ARG A 162 6.44 15.97 11.94
C ARG A 162 5.93 14.57 11.63
N GLU A 163 4.83 14.46 10.89
CA GLU A 163 4.25 13.17 10.52
C GLU A 163 5.24 12.38 9.65
N THR A 164 5.87 13.03 8.67
CA THR A 164 6.91 12.39 7.85
C THR A 164 8.06 11.85 8.70
N ILE A 165 8.50 12.60 9.71
CA ILE A 165 9.57 12.13 10.63
C ILE A 165 9.10 10.91 11.42
N GLU A 166 7.89 10.95 11.98
CA GLU A 166 7.31 9.82 12.73
C GLU A 166 7.21 8.56 11.85
N LEU A 167 6.76 8.70 10.59
CA LEU A 167 6.69 7.59 9.64
C LEU A 167 8.08 7.00 9.34
N PHE A 168 9.11 7.83 9.17
CA PHE A 168 10.49 7.35 8.98
C PHE A 168 11.04 6.62 10.22
N GLU A 169 10.62 7.01 11.43
CA GLU A 169 10.99 6.29 12.64
C GLU A 169 10.26 4.94 12.74
N ILE A 170 9.00 4.85 12.33
CA ILE A 170 8.27 3.57 12.27
C ILE A 170 8.91 2.65 11.22
N ILE A 171 9.29 3.15 10.04
CA ILE A 171 10.02 2.37 9.02
C ILE A 171 11.31 1.81 9.59
N TYR A 172 12.08 2.64 10.29
CA TYR A 172 13.33 2.22 10.90
C TYR A 172 13.11 1.15 11.98
N SER A 173 12.13 1.36 12.86
CA SER A 173 11.79 0.41 13.93
C SER A 173 11.33 -0.92 13.35
N THR A 174 10.55 -0.89 12.28
CA THR A 174 10.13 -2.09 11.52
C THR A 174 11.34 -2.80 10.91
N THR A 175 12.28 -2.06 10.33
CA THR A 175 13.51 -2.64 9.74
C THR A 175 14.39 -3.29 10.80
N GLN A 176 14.54 -2.66 11.97
CA GLN A 176 15.25 -3.26 13.10
C GLN A 176 14.56 -4.52 13.59
N ALA A 177 13.23 -4.49 13.72
CA ALA A 177 12.44 -5.64 14.13
C ALA A 177 12.62 -6.82 13.16
N VAL A 178 12.59 -6.57 11.85
CA VAL A 178 12.85 -7.60 10.83
C VAL A 178 14.27 -8.17 10.91
N ASN A 179 15.28 -7.31 11.10
CA ASN A 179 16.68 -7.75 11.14
C ASN A 179 17.07 -8.51 12.41
N THR A 180 16.34 -8.29 13.50
CA THR A 180 16.57 -8.94 14.79
C THR A 180 15.62 -10.11 15.04
N PHE A 181 14.70 -10.37 14.10
CA PHE A 181 13.69 -11.40 14.24
C PHE A 181 14.30 -12.80 14.25
N GLU A 182 14.09 -13.54 15.33
CA GLU A 182 14.54 -14.92 15.46
C GLU A 182 13.50 -15.90 14.91
N PHE A 183 13.69 -16.34 13.66
CA PHE A 183 12.77 -17.26 12.97
C PHE A 183 12.62 -18.63 13.64
N GLU A 184 13.51 -19.00 14.57
CA GLU A 184 13.52 -20.31 15.25
C GLU A 184 12.58 -20.37 16.46
N LYS A 185 12.16 -19.24 17.04
CA LYS A 185 11.34 -19.20 18.25
C LYS A 185 9.86 -19.08 17.92
N LEU A 186 9.17 -20.22 17.82
CA LEU A 186 7.77 -20.34 17.38
C LEU A 186 6.71 -19.64 18.26
N GLU A 187 6.96 -19.46 19.55
CA GLU A 187 5.89 -19.09 20.50
C GLU A 187 5.43 -17.62 20.41
N SER A 188 6.23 -16.70 19.86
CA SER A 188 5.85 -15.29 19.66
C SER A 188 5.71 -14.87 18.18
N LEU A 189 5.98 -15.77 17.22
CA LEU A 189 6.05 -15.45 15.79
C LEU A 189 4.80 -14.76 15.24
N ARG A 190 3.61 -15.13 15.71
CA ARG A 190 2.35 -14.62 15.12
C ARG A 190 2.06 -13.19 15.52
N ALA A 191 2.24 -12.86 16.80
CA ALA A 191 1.94 -11.52 17.32
C ALA A 191 2.97 -10.51 16.82
N GLU A 192 4.26 -10.85 16.90
CA GLU A 192 5.35 -9.99 16.44
C GLU A 192 5.28 -9.73 14.94
N ARG A 193 5.08 -10.77 14.11
CA ARG A 193 4.89 -10.59 12.66
C ARG A 193 3.63 -9.80 12.34
N GLY A 194 2.57 -9.98 13.13
CA GLY A 194 1.34 -9.19 13.03
C GLY A 194 1.64 -7.71 13.22
N GLN A 195 2.33 -7.35 14.30
CA GLN A 195 2.68 -5.97 14.62
C GLN A 195 3.65 -5.35 13.61
N MET A 196 4.64 -6.09 13.12
CA MET A 196 5.50 -5.63 12.02
C MET A 196 4.67 -5.35 10.76
N SER A 197 3.76 -6.25 10.43
CA SER A 197 2.89 -6.09 9.27
C SER A 197 1.91 -4.92 9.39
N ASP A 198 1.40 -4.67 10.59
CA ASP A 198 0.54 -3.51 10.90
C ASP A 198 1.32 -2.20 10.82
N SER A 199 2.59 -2.21 11.24
CA SER A 199 3.50 -1.08 11.08
C SER A 199 3.72 -0.70 9.62
N VAL A 200 3.96 -1.71 8.76
CA VAL A 200 4.09 -1.49 7.30
C VAL A 200 2.79 -0.94 6.72
N TYR A 201 1.66 -1.56 7.03
CA TYR A 201 0.34 -1.09 6.57
C TYR A 201 0.09 0.37 6.96
N PHE A 202 0.32 0.70 8.23
CA PHE A 202 0.09 2.04 8.77
C PHE A 202 0.96 3.07 8.05
N VAL A 203 2.24 2.77 7.87
CA VAL A 203 3.18 3.65 7.17
C VAL A 203 2.76 3.86 5.72
N GLU A 204 2.49 2.78 4.98
CA GLU A 204 2.08 2.86 3.57
C GLU A 204 0.84 3.72 3.39
N TYR A 205 -0.19 3.51 4.22
CA TYR A 205 -1.42 4.30 4.19
C TYR A 205 -1.15 5.79 4.39
N ARG A 206 -0.37 6.14 5.42
CA ARG A 206 -0.08 7.54 5.77
C ARG A 206 0.80 8.20 4.71
N LEU A 207 1.78 7.50 4.15
CA LEU A 207 2.60 8.02 3.07
C LEU A 207 1.77 8.33 1.81
N CYS A 208 0.88 7.42 1.38
CA CYS A 208 -0.03 7.67 0.26
C CYS A 208 -0.91 8.89 0.51
N HIS A 209 -1.41 9.08 1.74
CA HIS A 209 -2.24 10.23 2.06
C HIS A 209 -1.44 11.56 2.08
N LEU A 210 -0.21 11.54 2.62
CA LEU A 210 0.69 12.70 2.58
C LEU A 210 1.03 13.10 1.15
N GLU A 211 1.26 12.13 0.26
CA GLU A 211 1.50 12.38 -1.16
C GLU A 211 0.29 13.08 -1.80
N GLU A 212 -0.93 12.57 -1.59
CA GLU A 212 -2.16 13.16 -2.10
C GLU A 212 -2.33 14.63 -1.63
N MET A 213 -2.08 14.88 -0.34
CA MET A 213 -2.12 16.23 0.22
C MET A 213 -1.08 17.16 -0.43
N CYS A 214 0.14 16.67 -0.69
CA CYS A 214 1.19 17.42 -1.35
C CYS A 214 0.83 17.75 -2.81
N GLN A 215 0.31 16.78 -3.55
CA GLN A 215 -0.16 16.96 -4.93
C GLN A 215 -1.29 18.00 -5.00
N MET A 216 -2.26 17.95 -4.08
CA MET A 216 -3.34 18.93 -4.01
C MET A 216 -2.84 20.35 -3.72
N ARG A 217 -1.89 20.51 -2.79
CA ARG A 217 -1.27 21.81 -2.49
C ARG A 217 -0.51 22.37 -3.70
N GLY A 218 0.25 21.51 -4.39
CA GLY A 218 0.97 21.89 -5.61
C GLY A 218 0.04 22.37 -6.72
N ARG A 219 -1.07 21.66 -6.97
CA ARG A 219 -2.09 22.08 -7.95
C ARG A 219 -2.74 23.42 -7.60
N ARG A 220 -3.04 23.67 -6.33
CA ARG A 220 -3.60 24.97 -5.87
C ARG A 220 -2.64 26.13 -6.08
N LEU A 221 -1.35 25.93 -5.87
CA LEU A 221 -0.33 26.96 -6.09
C LEU A 221 -0.16 27.29 -7.58
N LEU A 222 -0.34 26.31 -8.47
CA LEU A 222 -0.30 26.50 -9.93
C LEU A 222 -1.58 27.12 -10.50
N SER A 223 -2.71 27.04 -9.79
CA SER A 223 -3.99 27.61 -10.20
C SER A 223 -4.24 29.04 -9.71
N MET A 224 -3.32 29.63 -8.93
CA MET A 224 -3.43 31.03 -8.50
C MET A 224 -3.04 31.96 -9.67
N PRO A 225 -3.86 32.97 -10.02
CA PRO A 225 -3.49 33.95 -11.02
C PRO A 225 -2.21 34.68 -10.56
N ARG A 226 -1.22 34.77 -11.45
CA ARG A 226 -0.07 35.65 -11.24
C ARG A 226 -0.59 37.09 -11.32
N ASP A 227 -0.71 37.77 -10.20
CA ASP A 227 -0.98 39.20 -10.17
C ASP A 227 0.19 39.93 -10.86
N ASN A 228 0.00 40.26 -12.13
CA ASN A 228 0.79 41.23 -12.85
C ASN A 228 0.45 42.62 -12.31
N THR A 229 1.12 43.04 -11.24
CA THR A 229 1.18 44.45 -10.83
C THR A 229 2.62 44.92 -10.80
N THR A 230 3.17 45.14 -12.01
CA THR A 230 4.25 46.11 -12.21
C THR A 230 3.63 47.37 -12.80
N THR A 231 3.09 48.23 -11.93
CA THR A 231 2.93 49.65 -12.27
C THR A 231 4.27 50.32 -12.04
N ALA A 232 4.94 50.66 -13.14
CA ALA A 232 6.08 51.54 -13.17
C ALA A 232 5.65 52.98 -12.82
N PRO A 233 6.46 53.74 -12.08
CA PRO A 233 6.62 55.17 -12.32
C PRO A 233 7.63 55.44 -13.43
#